data_AF-A0A6B0RJY2-F1
#
_entry.id   AF-A0A6B0RJY2-F1
#
_cell.length_a   1.000
_cell.length_b   1.000
_cell.length_c   1.000
_cell.angle_alpha   90.00
_cell.angle_beta   90.00
_cell.angle_gamma   90.00
#
_symmetry.space_group_name_H-M   'P 1'
#
loop_
_entity.id
_entity.type
_entity.pdbx_description
1 polymer ?
#
loop_
_entity_poly.entity_id
_entity_poly.type
_entity_poly.pdbx_seq_one_letter_code
_entity_poly.pdbx_strand_id
1 'polypeptide(L)'
;MSDLSDMLKFESEKHQDILLWNYRDTFFNLSLKEVLFLRWVSTSCPNAEFVFKGDDDVFVNTHHLLNYLNSLSGNKAKDLFIGDVIHNAGTHRDKKLKYYIPEVVYTGVYPPYAGGGGFLYSGHLVLRLYNVTDQVLLYSIDDVYTGMCLQKLGLAPERQRLQDI
;
A
#
# COMPACT_ATOMS: atom_id res chain seq x y z
N MET A 1 -7.15 -16.34 -23.30
CA MET A 1 -7.29 -14.93 -22.88
C MET A 1 -6.98 -14.07 -24.09
N SER A 2 -7.82 -13.08 -24.37
CA SER A 2 -7.55 -12.06 -25.39
C SER A 2 -6.42 -11.15 -24.92
N ASP A 3 -5.54 -10.76 -25.84
CA ASP A 3 -4.58 -9.68 -25.60
C ASP A 3 -5.34 -8.34 -25.57
N LEU A 4 -5.19 -7.58 -24.49
CA LEU A 4 -5.86 -6.28 -24.27
C LEU A 4 -4.87 -5.11 -24.34
N SER A 5 -3.63 -5.34 -24.78
CA SER A 5 -2.54 -4.34 -24.72
C SER A 5 -2.85 -3.07 -25.53
N ASP A 6 -3.44 -3.21 -26.72
CA ASP A 6 -3.81 -2.06 -27.56
C ASP A 6 -4.95 -1.24 -26.95
N MET A 7 -5.91 -1.90 -26.28
CA MET A 7 -6.99 -1.22 -25.56
C MET A 7 -6.45 -0.43 -24.38
N LEU A 8 -5.54 -1.03 -23.60
CA LEU A 8 -4.87 -0.35 -22.49
C LEU A 8 -4.04 0.85 -22.96
N LYS A 9 -3.35 0.71 -24.10
CA LYS A 9 -2.62 1.83 -24.70
C LYS A 9 -3.56 2.97 -25.10
N PHE A 10 -4.67 2.67 -25.76
CA PHE A 10 -5.68 3.67 -26.11
C PHE A 10 -6.28 4.36 -24.87
N GLU A 11 -6.58 3.59 -23.82
CA GLU A 11 -7.06 4.13 -22.54
C GLU A 11 -6.03 5.08 -21.91
N SER A 12 -4.76 4.67 -21.86
CA SER A 12 -3.67 5.49 -21.34
C SER A 12 -3.49 6.79 -22.11
N GLU A 13 -3.56 6.73 -23.46
CA GLU A 13 -3.49 7.92 -24.31
C GLU A 13 -4.68 8.86 -24.08
N LYS A 14 -5.87 8.31 -23.82
CA LYS A 14 -7.09 9.09 -23.61
C LYS A 14 -7.19 9.73 -22.22
N HIS A 15 -6.85 8.99 -21.17
CA HIS A 15 -7.12 9.38 -19.79
C HIS A 15 -5.90 9.92 -19.04
N GLN A 16 -4.67 9.58 -19.50
CA GLN A 16 -3.42 10.11 -18.95
C GLN A 16 -3.22 9.81 -17.44
N ASP A 17 -3.79 8.71 -16.96
CA ASP A 17 -3.83 8.30 -15.54
C ASP A 17 -3.27 6.89 -15.28
N ILE A 18 -2.71 6.24 -16.30
CA ILE A 18 -2.13 4.89 -16.20
C ILE A 18 -0.62 4.93 -15.98
N LEU A 19 -0.18 4.22 -14.94
CA LEU A 19 1.22 3.85 -14.72
C LEU A 19 1.40 2.35 -14.97
N LEU A 20 2.21 1.99 -15.96
CA LEU A 20 2.44 0.61 -16.36
C LEU A 20 3.93 0.25 -16.25
N TRP A 21 4.22 -0.86 -15.57
CA TRP A 21 5.57 -1.41 -15.47
C TRP A 21 5.65 -2.80 -16.09
N ASN A 22 6.81 -3.13 -16.65
CA ASN A 22 7.05 -4.42 -17.30
C ASN A 22 7.40 -5.51 -16.28
N TYR A 23 6.40 -6.01 -15.56
CA TYR A 23 6.49 -7.20 -14.71
C TYR A 23 5.20 -8.01 -14.80
N ARG A 24 5.24 -9.27 -14.36
CA ARG A 24 4.05 -10.11 -14.33
C ARG A 24 3.15 -9.72 -13.16
N ASP A 25 2.07 -8.99 -13.44
CA ASP A 25 1.10 -8.61 -12.42
C ASP A 25 0.35 -9.84 -11.90
N THR A 26 0.61 -10.18 -10.64
CA THR A 26 0.01 -11.31 -9.92
C THR A 26 -0.10 -10.94 -8.45
N PHE A 27 -0.99 -11.64 -7.74
CA PHE A 27 -1.20 -11.42 -6.31
C PHE A 27 0.11 -11.43 -5.49
N PHE A 28 1.04 -12.36 -5.75
CA PHE A 28 2.32 -12.44 -5.02
C PHE A 28 3.35 -11.39 -5.44
N ASN A 29 3.12 -10.67 -6.53
CA ASN A 29 3.96 -9.56 -6.98
C ASN A 29 3.39 -8.19 -6.58
N LEU A 30 2.33 -8.13 -5.77
CA LEU A 30 1.78 -6.84 -5.31
C LEU A 30 2.79 -6.04 -4.48
N SER A 31 3.67 -6.67 -3.71
CA SER A 31 4.75 -5.94 -3.02
C SER A 31 5.76 -5.32 -4.00
N LEU A 32 5.97 -5.94 -5.17
CA LEU A 32 6.77 -5.31 -6.23
C LEU A 32 6.04 -4.10 -6.82
N LYS A 33 4.72 -4.21 -7.03
CA LYS A 33 3.86 -3.08 -7.42
C LYS A 33 3.98 -1.93 -6.41
N GLU A 34 3.94 -2.24 -5.11
CA GLU A 34 4.13 -1.27 -4.02
C GLU A 34 5.48 -0.55 -4.14
N VAL A 35 6.59 -1.28 -4.26
CA VAL A 35 7.93 -0.67 -4.39
C VAL A 35 8.03 0.21 -5.63
N LEU A 36 7.49 -0.24 -6.77
CA LEU A 36 7.49 0.54 -8.01
C LEU A 36 6.65 1.82 -7.90
N PHE A 37 5.53 1.75 -7.19
CA PHE A 37 4.69 2.90 -6.89
C PHE A 37 5.38 3.90 -5.95
N LEU A 38 5.95 3.42 -4.83
CA LEU A 38 6.71 4.26 -3.89
C LEU A 38 7.90 4.96 -4.58
N ARG A 39 8.58 4.25 -5.48
CA ARG A 39 9.63 4.83 -6.33
C ARG A 39 9.08 5.95 -7.20
N TRP A 40 7.98 5.70 -7.91
CA TRP A 40 7.38 6.68 -8.79
C TRP A 40 6.93 7.94 -8.04
N VAL A 41 6.30 7.80 -6.87
CA VAL A 41 5.96 8.97 -6.05
C VAL A 41 7.23 9.72 -5.67
N SER A 42 8.28 9.00 -5.24
CA SER A 42 9.55 9.62 -4.84
C SER A 42 10.26 10.37 -5.97
N THR A 43 10.11 9.93 -7.24
CA THR A 43 10.79 10.56 -8.38
C THR A 43 9.93 11.56 -9.15
N SER A 44 8.62 11.34 -9.18
CA SER A 44 7.70 12.02 -10.10
C SER A 44 6.59 12.80 -9.39
N CYS A 45 6.31 12.48 -8.12
CA CYS A 45 5.33 13.20 -7.31
C CYS A 45 5.82 13.46 -5.86
N PRO A 46 7.06 13.95 -5.64
CA PRO A 46 7.66 13.99 -4.30
C PRO A 46 7.00 15.02 -3.35
N ASN A 47 6.22 15.95 -3.90
CA ASN A 47 5.58 17.03 -3.17
C ASN A 47 4.10 16.76 -2.82
N ALA A 48 3.59 15.55 -3.10
CA ALA A 48 2.25 15.20 -2.65
C ALA A 48 2.17 15.29 -1.12
N GLU A 49 1.15 15.96 -0.58
CA GLU A 49 1.00 16.08 0.88
C GLU A 49 0.53 14.75 1.50
N PHE A 50 -0.40 14.09 0.81
CA PHE A 50 -0.99 12.82 1.21
C PHE A 50 -1.16 11.90 0.00
N VAL A 51 -1.11 10.60 0.26
CA VAL A 51 -1.34 9.53 -0.71
C VAL A 51 -2.39 8.60 -0.13
N PHE A 52 -3.45 8.40 -0.89
CA PHE A 52 -4.39 7.31 -0.69
C PHE A 52 -4.00 6.17 -1.65
N LYS A 53 -3.80 4.97 -1.11
CA LYS A 53 -3.70 3.73 -1.88
C LYS A 53 -4.91 2.87 -1.55
N GLY A 54 -5.56 2.33 -2.57
CA GLY A 54 -6.64 1.37 -2.40
C GLY A 54 -6.81 0.48 -3.63
N ASP A 55 -7.64 -0.55 -3.45
CA ASP A 55 -8.03 -1.46 -4.52
C ASP A 55 -9.08 -0.81 -5.44
N ASP A 56 -9.32 -1.38 -6.62
CA ASP A 56 -10.29 -0.86 -7.60
C ASP A 56 -11.74 -1.29 -7.33
N ASP A 57 -11.94 -2.14 -6.31
CA ASP A 57 -13.23 -2.68 -5.90
C ASP A 57 -13.77 -2.07 -4.58
N VAL A 58 -13.21 -0.92 -4.17
CA VAL A 58 -13.65 -0.19 -2.97
C VAL A 58 -14.35 1.12 -3.29
N PHE A 59 -15.27 1.52 -2.41
CA PHE A 59 -15.85 2.86 -2.42
C PHE A 59 -15.05 3.79 -1.50
N VAL A 60 -14.71 4.98 -1.99
CA VAL A 60 -14.00 6.02 -1.21
C VAL A 60 -14.83 7.29 -1.19
N ASN A 61 -15.21 7.75 0.00
CA ASN A 61 -15.84 9.05 0.17
C ASN A 61 -14.75 10.15 0.23
N THR A 62 -14.37 10.67 -0.93
CA THR A 62 -13.26 11.62 -1.06
C THR A 62 -13.52 12.96 -0.36
N HIS A 63 -14.77 13.42 -0.28
CA HIS A 63 -15.11 14.66 0.44
C HIS A 63 -14.79 14.56 1.94
N HIS A 64 -15.18 13.44 2.51
CA HIS A 64 -14.95 13.09 3.89
C HIS A 64 -13.46 12.89 4.21
N LEU A 65 -12.75 12.19 3.32
CA LEU A 65 -11.29 12.05 3.39
C LEU A 65 -10.58 13.42 3.36
N LEU A 66 -11.01 14.34 2.50
CA LEU A 66 -10.45 15.70 2.45
C LEU A 66 -10.75 16.50 3.73
N ASN A 67 -11.95 16.40 4.29
CA ASN A 67 -12.30 17.04 5.56
C ASN A 67 -11.41 16.51 6.70
N TYR A 68 -11.19 15.20 6.75
CA TYR A 68 -10.28 14.59 7.71
C TYR A 68 -8.85 15.12 7.55
N LEU A 69 -8.31 15.13 6.33
CA LEU A 69 -6.96 15.63 6.04
C LEU A 69 -6.80 17.10 6.46
N ASN A 70 -7.79 17.94 6.18
CA ASN A 70 -7.79 19.37 6.57
C ASN A 70 -7.86 19.58 8.09
N SER A 71 -8.31 18.58 8.85
CA SER A 71 -8.34 18.63 10.33
C SER A 71 -7.01 18.25 10.97
N LEU A 72 -6.08 17.66 10.22
CA LEU A 72 -4.77 17.27 10.70
C LEU A 72 -3.87 18.49 10.88
N SER A 73 -3.05 18.50 11.94
CA SER A 73 -2.09 19.58 12.19
C SER A 73 -0.75 19.06 12.72
N GLY A 74 0.31 19.79 12.35
CA GLY A 74 1.66 19.58 12.87
C GLY A 74 2.24 18.19 12.60
N ASN A 75 2.88 17.60 13.61
CA ASN A 75 3.60 16.32 13.48
C ASN A 75 2.69 15.14 13.12
N LYS A 76 1.40 15.18 13.46
CA LYS A 76 0.45 14.12 13.09
C LYS A 76 0.28 13.98 11.58
N ALA A 77 0.38 15.07 10.83
CA ALA A 77 0.31 15.04 9.37
C ALA A 77 1.59 14.46 8.74
N LYS A 78 2.75 14.66 9.38
CA LYS A 78 4.06 14.34 8.79
C LYS A 78 4.35 12.84 8.71
N ASP A 79 3.95 12.08 9.71
CA ASP A 79 4.16 10.62 9.76
C ASP A 79 2.82 9.85 9.75
N LEU A 80 1.76 10.46 9.19
CA LEU A 80 0.45 9.85 9.07
C LEU A 80 0.54 8.52 8.30
N PHE A 81 0.01 7.45 8.91
CA PHE A 81 -0.33 6.21 8.23
C PHE A 81 -1.57 5.62 8.92
N ILE A 82 -2.70 5.57 8.21
CA ILE A 82 -3.97 5.11 8.76
C ILE A 82 -4.71 4.14 7.83
N GLY A 83 -5.49 3.24 8.44
CA GLY A 83 -6.38 2.32 7.72
C GLY A 83 -7.04 1.34 8.69
N ASP A 84 -7.62 0.24 8.17
CA ASP A 84 -8.08 -0.85 9.05
C ASP A 84 -6.89 -1.69 9.49
N VAL A 85 -6.35 -1.33 10.65
CA VAL A 85 -5.13 -1.93 11.19
C VAL A 85 -5.41 -3.26 11.86
N ILE A 86 -4.68 -4.27 11.43
CA ILE A 86 -4.69 -5.63 11.99
C ILE A 86 -3.46 -5.81 12.87
N HIS A 87 -3.69 -6.18 14.13
CA HIS A 87 -2.64 -6.51 15.09
C HIS A 87 -2.60 -8.02 15.34
N ASN A 88 -1.40 -8.53 15.69
CA ASN A 88 -1.19 -9.92 16.10
C ASN A 88 -1.67 -10.96 15.07
N ALA A 89 -1.68 -10.61 13.79
CA ALA A 89 -2.03 -11.53 12.72
C ALA A 89 -0.97 -12.62 12.56
N GLY A 90 -1.40 -13.87 12.61
CA GLY A 90 -0.56 -15.02 12.28
C GLY A 90 -0.55 -15.30 10.78
N THR A 91 0.49 -15.98 10.33
CA THR A 91 0.56 -16.56 8.98
C THR A 91 -0.50 -17.66 8.80
N HIS A 92 -1.27 -17.62 7.71
CA HIS A 92 -2.16 -18.71 7.37
C HIS A 92 -1.37 -19.94 6.88
N ARG A 93 -1.58 -21.09 7.53
CA ARG A 93 -0.86 -22.35 7.24
C ARG A 93 -1.65 -23.38 6.45
N ASP A 94 -2.94 -23.16 6.24
CA ASP A 94 -3.74 -24.01 5.37
C ASP A 94 -3.48 -23.64 3.91
N LYS A 95 -2.99 -24.61 3.13
CA LYS A 95 -2.68 -24.49 1.69
C LYS A 95 -3.89 -24.12 0.83
N LYS A 96 -5.11 -24.24 1.36
CA LYS A 96 -6.37 -23.87 0.67
C LYS A 96 -6.70 -22.39 0.78
N LEU A 97 -6.05 -21.65 1.70
CA LEU A 97 -6.32 -20.23 1.91
C LEU A 97 -5.56 -19.37 0.89
N LYS A 98 -6.21 -18.32 0.38
CA LYS A 98 -5.62 -17.34 -0.57
C LYS A 98 -4.27 -16.80 -0.10
N TYR A 99 -4.14 -16.54 1.19
CA TYR A 99 -2.96 -15.94 1.82
C TYR A 99 -2.09 -17.00 2.54
N TYR A 100 -2.07 -18.24 2.05
CA TYR A 100 -1.20 -19.30 2.58
C TYR A 100 0.27 -18.91 2.49
N ILE A 101 0.99 -19.06 3.60
CA ILE A 101 2.44 -18.86 3.67
C ILE A 101 3.08 -20.11 4.28
N PRO A 102 4.04 -20.76 3.58
CA PRO A 102 4.81 -21.85 4.15
C PRO A 102 5.63 -21.42 5.37
N GLU A 103 5.81 -22.30 6.34
CA GLU A 103 6.61 -22.02 7.55
C GLU A 103 8.06 -21.65 7.22
N VAL A 104 8.63 -22.30 6.19
CA VAL A 104 9.98 -22.01 5.71
C VAL A 104 10.15 -20.61 5.10
N VAL A 105 9.05 -19.93 4.73
CA VAL A 105 9.08 -18.58 4.15
C VAL A 105 9.01 -17.51 5.25
N TYR A 106 8.16 -17.72 6.25
CA TYR A 106 8.00 -16.78 7.36
C TYR A 106 7.57 -17.52 8.61
N THR A 107 8.20 -17.19 9.74
CA THR A 107 7.87 -17.71 11.07
C THR A 107 7.50 -16.57 12.01
N GLY A 108 6.60 -16.84 12.96
CA GLY A 108 6.13 -15.85 13.93
C GLY A 108 4.89 -15.08 13.48
N VAL A 109 4.72 -13.90 14.09
CA VAL A 109 3.54 -13.03 13.96
C VAL A 109 3.91 -11.83 13.11
N TYR A 110 2.98 -11.38 12.26
CA TYR A 110 3.21 -10.20 11.45
C TYR A 110 3.32 -8.92 12.28
N PRO A 111 4.10 -7.93 11.81
CA PRO A 111 4.01 -6.58 12.36
C PRO A 111 2.59 -6.02 12.14
N PRO A 112 2.15 -5.02 12.92
CA PRO A 112 0.91 -4.33 12.62
C PRO A 112 0.91 -3.77 11.19
N TYR A 113 -0.17 -3.99 10.46
CA TYR A 113 -0.34 -3.50 9.09
C TYR A 113 -1.79 -3.06 8.86
N ALA A 114 -1.99 -2.10 7.96
CA ALA A 114 -3.33 -1.77 7.47
C ALA A 114 -3.65 -2.65 6.25
N GLY A 115 -4.85 -3.23 6.21
CA GLY A 115 -5.33 -3.96 5.05
C GLY A 115 -6.82 -3.71 4.79
N GLY A 116 -7.45 -4.55 3.97
CA GLY A 116 -8.90 -4.51 3.77
C GLY A 116 -9.40 -3.53 2.71
N GLY A 117 -8.53 -3.13 1.76
CA GLY A 117 -8.93 -2.42 0.55
C GLY A 117 -8.37 -1.00 0.39
N GLY A 118 -7.73 -0.44 1.42
CA GLY A 118 -6.97 0.81 1.28
C GLY A 118 -6.46 1.41 2.57
N PHE A 119 -5.54 2.36 2.43
CA PHE A 119 -4.93 3.13 3.52
C PHE A 119 -4.48 4.51 3.03
N LEU A 120 -4.38 5.45 3.98
CA LEU A 120 -4.02 6.85 3.77
C LEU A 120 -2.75 7.18 4.53
N TYR A 121 -1.81 7.84 3.87
CA TYR A 121 -0.51 8.15 4.48
C TYR A 121 0.06 9.44 3.90
N SER A 122 0.99 10.05 4.64
CA SER A 122 1.61 11.30 4.20
C SER A 122 2.61 11.07 3.07
N GLY A 123 2.76 12.04 2.17
CA GLY A 123 3.80 11.98 1.15
C GLY A 123 5.22 12.00 1.74
N HIS A 124 5.41 12.69 2.87
CA HIS A 124 6.67 12.60 3.62
C HIS A 124 7.00 11.17 4.05
N LEU A 125 6.00 10.40 4.49
CA LEU A 125 6.18 9.00 4.87
C LEU A 125 6.42 8.10 3.64
N VAL A 126 5.83 8.40 2.48
CA VAL A 126 6.13 7.68 1.21
C VAL A 126 7.63 7.69 0.92
N LEU A 127 8.29 8.84 1.03
CA LEU A 127 9.72 8.97 0.77
C LEU A 127 10.55 8.13 1.76
N ARG A 128 10.14 8.11 3.03
CA ARG A 128 10.80 7.30 4.07
C ARG A 128 10.59 5.81 3.82
N LEU A 129 9.39 5.40 3.41
CA LEU A 129 9.05 4.02 3.07
C LEU A 129 9.89 3.55 1.89
N TYR A 130 9.97 4.34 0.81
CA TYR A 130 10.80 4.01 -0.35
C TYR A 130 12.27 3.81 0.04
N ASN A 131 12.83 4.65 0.91
CA ASN A 131 14.23 4.52 1.34
C ASN A 131 14.55 3.24 2.13
N VAL A 132 13.53 2.56 2.68
CA VAL A 132 13.73 1.30 3.41
C VAL A 132 13.34 0.06 2.61
N THR A 133 12.76 0.20 1.41
CA THR A 133 12.35 -0.97 0.60
C THR A 133 13.54 -1.86 0.25
N ASP A 134 14.72 -1.29 0.00
CA ASP A 134 15.93 -2.06 -0.30
C ASP A 134 16.49 -2.82 0.92
N GLN A 135 15.98 -2.53 2.12
CA GLN A 135 16.38 -3.17 3.37
C GLN A 135 15.36 -4.20 3.88
N VAL A 136 14.23 -4.36 3.19
CA VAL A 136 13.16 -5.28 3.54
C VAL A 136 12.94 -6.22 2.36
N LEU A 137 13.04 -7.53 2.59
CA LEU A 137 12.80 -8.50 1.52
C LEU A 137 11.34 -8.42 1.07
N LEU A 138 11.12 -8.42 -0.26
CA LEU A 138 9.78 -8.51 -0.82
C LEU A 138 9.00 -9.69 -0.23
N TYR A 139 7.74 -9.43 0.11
CA TYR A 139 6.87 -10.43 0.72
C TYR A 139 5.65 -10.70 -0.14
N SER A 140 5.05 -11.88 -0.05
CA SER A 140 3.94 -12.28 -0.94
C SER A 140 2.59 -11.60 -0.63
N ILE A 141 2.51 -10.84 0.46
CA ILE A 141 1.33 -10.07 0.88
C ILE A 141 1.78 -8.62 1.02
N ASP A 142 1.27 -7.73 0.16
CA ASP A 142 1.74 -6.35 0.04
C ASP A 142 1.41 -5.49 1.26
N ASP A 143 0.21 -5.62 1.82
CA ASP A 143 -0.15 -4.94 3.06
C ASP A 143 0.80 -5.30 4.21
N VAL A 144 1.15 -6.59 4.33
CA VAL A 144 2.11 -7.05 5.34
C VAL A 144 3.52 -6.52 5.03
N TYR A 145 3.94 -6.51 3.76
CA TYR A 145 5.22 -5.92 3.35
C TYR A 145 5.30 -4.43 3.74
N THR A 146 4.25 -3.65 3.51
CA THR A 146 4.16 -2.26 3.94
C THR A 146 4.26 -2.13 5.46
N GLY A 147 3.61 -3.03 6.21
CA GLY A 147 3.78 -3.14 7.66
C GLY A 147 5.22 -3.45 8.11
N MET A 148 5.93 -4.33 7.39
CA MET A 148 7.35 -4.61 7.64
C MET A 148 8.22 -3.36 7.40
N CYS A 149 7.95 -2.59 6.35
CA CYS A 149 8.62 -1.31 6.08
C CYS A 149 8.36 -0.27 7.19
N LEU A 150 7.13 -0.16 7.67
CA LEU A 150 6.80 0.71 8.81
C LEU A 150 7.55 0.29 10.07
N GLN A 151 7.57 -1.02 10.37
CA GLN A 151 8.33 -1.56 11.50
C GLN A 151 9.82 -1.25 11.39
N LYS A 152 10.40 -1.36 10.18
CA LYS A 152 11.80 -1.01 9.91
C LYS A 152 12.11 0.47 10.18
N LEU A 153 11.13 1.35 9.98
CA LEU A 153 11.20 2.78 10.32
C LEU A 153 10.93 3.08 11.82
N GLY A 154 10.60 2.07 12.63
CA GLY A 154 10.19 2.26 14.02
C GLY A 154 8.80 2.88 14.17
N LEU A 155 7.96 2.76 13.15
CA LEU A 155 6.59 3.28 13.11
C LEU A 155 5.57 2.13 13.13
N ALA A 156 4.34 2.46 13.48
CA ALA A 156 3.19 1.56 13.37
C ALA A 156 2.01 2.33 12.75
N PRO A 157 1.18 1.67 11.93
CA PRO A 157 -0.03 2.29 11.40
C PRO A 157 -1.04 2.53 12.53
N GLU A 158 -1.81 3.61 12.43
CA GLU A 158 -2.89 3.92 13.38
C GLU A 158 -4.24 3.44 12.84
N ARG A 159 -5.06 2.86 13.72
CA ARG A 159 -6.37 2.37 13.34
C ARG A 159 -7.33 3.52 13.11
N GLN A 160 -7.73 3.70 11.85
CA GLN A 160 -8.83 4.56 11.45
C GLN A 160 -9.54 3.90 10.28
N ARG A 161 -10.80 3.48 10.50
CA ARG A 161 -11.58 2.90 9.41
C ARG A 161 -11.91 4.01 8.41
N LEU A 162 -11.47 3.83 7.17
CA LEU A 162 -11.65 4.85 6.14
C LEU A 162 -13.12 5.08 5.75
N GLN A 163 -13.99 4.13 6.06
CA GLN A 163 -15.45 4.26 5.97
C GLN A 163 -16.07 5.12 7.08
N ASP A 164 -15.36 5.32 8.20
CA ASP A 164 -15.82 6.10 9.35
C ASP A 164 -15.37 7.58 9.25
N ILE A 165 -14.47 7.89 8.30
CA ILE A 165 -14.06 9.27 8.02
C ILE A 165 -14.78 9.80 6.81
#